data_AF-A0A8H6B6I5-F1
#
_entry.id   AF-A0A8H6B6I5-F1
#
_cell.length_a   1.000
_cell.length_b   1.000
_cell.length_c   1.000
_cell.angle_alpha   90.00
_cell.angle_beta   90.00
_cell.angle_gamma   90.00
#
_symmetry.space_group_name_H-M   'P 1'
#
loop_
_entity.id
_entity.type
_entity.pdbx_description
1 polymer ?
#
loop_
_entity_poly.entity_id
_entity_poly.type
_entity_poly.pdbx_seq_one_letter_code
_entity_poly.pdbx_strand_id
1 'polypeptide(L)'
;MSNVTDKACLFSKLINGADIEQIKSAVRPAAVAVPRPSFFKGYSDEVAALALPIIAYWTYSSIFHIMDVYKLAEGHRIHPTEEMLKKNRASLYEVVRDVILQHIIQTITGVLAFNLNVQEYTGFENAEIWDLRQKFPLLPAWFFYVAYWYLIPASRIFTAFVIIDTWQFTLHRLMHLSPFLYKHFHSRHHQLYVPYAYGALFNNPVEGLLLDTVGTGVASMIVNLSQRECMILYTFSTMKTVDDHCGYSFWFDPFQRLFPNNSIYHDIHHQHFGIKYNFSQPFFTFWDNLFGTRFTAIDSYTDKNGKITLKGYKKFLHDRTDKRRKIAKEYNMKFHEISGSEDEEDSPENPLNKNKVQKKNE
;
A
#
# COMPACT_ATOMS: atom_id res chain seq x y z
N MET A 1 -29.37 -25.89 -18.86
CA MET A 1 -30.11 -25.21 -17.79
C MET A 1 -29.36 -25.41 -16.48
N SER A 2 -28.38 -24.56 -16.15
CA SER A 2 -27.54 -24.75 -14.94
C SER A 2 -26.86 -23.46 -14.46
N ASN A 3 -27.56 -22.31 -14.41
CA ASN A 3 -26.90 -21.05 -14.00
C ASN A 3 -27.79 -20.05 -13.23
N VAL A 4 -28.95 -20.47 -12.71
CA VAL A 4 -29.86 -19.57 -11.95
C VAL A 4 -29.87 -19.90 -10.44
N THR A 5 -29.53 -21.12 -10.03
CA THR A 5 -29.61 -21.57 -8.63
C THR A 5 -28.44 -21.10 -7.75
N ASP A 6 -27.24 -20.88 -8.29
CA ASP A 6 -26.08 -20.49 -7.46
C ASP A 6 -26.05 -19.00 -7.10
N LYS A 7 -26.61 -18.11 -7.95
CA LYS A 7 -26.67 -16.67 -7.64
C LYS A 7 -27.63 -16.35 -6.48
N ALA A 8 -28.70 -17.13 -6.34
CA ALA A 8 -29.61 -17.02 -5.21
C ALA A 8 -28.93 -17.35 -3.87
N CYS A 9 -27.94 -18.26 -3.88
CA CYS A 9 -27.23 -18.73 -2.69
C CYS A 9 -26.24 -17.70 -2.10
N LEU A 10 -25.59 -16.88 -2.93
CA LEU A 10 -24.68 -15.85 -2.42
C LEU A 10 -25.46 -14.64 -1.89
N PHE A 11 -26.50 -14.23 -2.61
CA PHE A 11 -27.33 -13.09 -2.22
C PHE A 11 -28.07 -13.34 -0.89
N SER A 12 -28.54 -14.58 -0.65
CA SER A 12 -29.14 -14.96 0.63
C SER A 12 -28.15 -14.98 1.81
N LYS A 13 -26.83 -14.99 1.55
CA LYS A 13 -25.80 -14.88 2.61
C LYS A 13 -25.46 -13.44 2.97
N LEU A 14 -25.74 -12.50 2.09
CA LEU A 14 -25.45 -11.07 2.30
C LEU A 14 -26.58 -10.33 3.01
N ILE A 15 -27.74 -10.97 3.16
CA ILE A 15 -28.94 -10.33 3.66
C ILE A 15 -29.59 -11.20 4.72
N ASN A 16 -29.94 -10.60 5.85
CA ASN A 16 -30.72 -11.25 6.89
C ASN A 16 -32.22 -11.09 6.57
N GLY A 17 -32.92 -12.21 6.36
CA GLY A 17 -34.35 -12.21 6.05
C GLY A 17 -35.22 -11.55 7.14
N ALA A 18 -34.88 -11.72 8.42
CA ALA A 18 -35.63 -11.13 9.52
C ALA A 18 -35.52 -9.60 9.53
N ASP A 19 -34.32 -9.07 9.26
CA ASP A 19 -34.11 -7.62 9.14
C ASP A 19 -34.87 -7.04 7.95
N ILE A 20 -34.88 -7.76 6.81
CA ILE A 20 -35.64 -7.33 5.64
C ILE A 20 -37.14 -7.23 5.92
N GLU A 21 -37.72 -8.16 6.68
CA GLU A 21 -39.12 -8.09 7.05
C GLU A 21 -39.41 -6.90 7.99
N GLN A 22 -38.49 -6.58 8.90
CA GLN A 22 -38.57 -5.35 9.70
C GLN A 22 -38.43 -4.08 8.84
N ILE A 23 -37.56 -4.06 7.85
CA ILE A 23 -37.39 -2.90 6.95
C ILE A 23 -38.62 -2.69 6.04
N LYS A 24 -39.35 -3.77 5.73
CA LYS A 24 -40.59 -3.72 4.94
C LYS A 24 -41.82 -3.35 5.76
N SER A 25 -41.77 -3.41 7.10
CA SER A 25 -42.96 -3.26 7.94
C SER A 25 -43.64 -1.91 7.74
N ALA A 26 -44.97 -1.89 7.89
CA ALA A 26 -45.76 -0.67 7.80
C ALA A 26 -45.43 0.34 8.92
N VAL A 27 -44.95 -0.17 10.06
CA VAL A 27 -44.55 0.62 11.23
C VAL A 27 -43.03 0.64 11.31
N ARG A 28 -42.45 1.80 11.62
CA ARG A 28 -41.00 1.95 11.83
C ARG A 28 -40.51 1.00 12.94
N PRO A 29 -39.45 0.19 12.71
CA PRO A 29 -38.86 -0.63 13.75
C PRO A 29 -38.42 0.19 14.96
N ALA A 30 -38.51 -0.42 16.16
CA ALA A 30 -37.99 0.21 17.37
C ALA A 30 -36.48 0.43 17.25
N ALA A 31 -36.01 1.63 17.63
CA ALA A 31 -34.59 1.96 17.68
C ALA A 31 -34.19 2.07 19.14
N VAL A 32 -33.50 1.05 19.66
CA VAL A 32 -32.98 1.05 21.03
C VAL A 32 -31.48 0.95 20.95
N ALA A 33 -30.81 2.08 21.16
CA ALA A 33 -29.35 2.13 21.19
C ALA A 33 -28.84 1.32 22.38
N VAL A 34 -28.08 0.26 22.08
CA VAL A 34 -27.38 -0.56 23.06
C VAL A 34 -25.88 -0.49 22.79
N PRO A 35 -25.03 -0.58 23.84
CA PRO A 35 -23.59 -0.67 23.65
C PRO A 35 -23.24 -1.79 22.67
N ARG A 36 -22.46 -1.45 21.65
CA ARG A 36 -22.00 -2.43 20.67
C ARG A 36 -21.06 -3.40 21.38
N PRO A 37 -21.30 -4.72 21.28
CA PRO A 37 -20.39 -5.70 21.86
C PRO A 37 -19.05 -5.67 21.12
N SER A 38 -17.96 -5.90 21.82
CA SER A 38 -16.65 -6.07 21.19
C SER A 38 -16.67 -7.18 20.14
N PHE A 39 -15.93 -6.98 19.05
CA PHE A 39 -15.75 -7.98 18.01
C PHE A 39 -14.95 -9.19 18.52
N PHE A 40 -13.87 -8.95 19.27
CA PHE A 40 -13.09 -10.00 19.93
C PHE A 40 -13.49 -10.14 21.40
N LYS A 41 -13.84 -11.35 21.82
CA LYS A 41 -14.16 -11.64 23.21
C LYS A 41 -12.95 -11.32 24.11
N GLY A 42 -13.15 -10.43 25.08
CA GLY A 42 -12.13 -10.07 26.07
C GLY A 42 -11.27 -8.86 25.71
N TYR A 43 -11.45 -8.27 24.53
CA TYR A 43 -10.71 -7.08 24.09
C TYR A 43 -11.69 -6.02 23.59
N SER A 44 -11.38 -4.74 23.81
CA SER A 44 -12.17 -3.66 23.21
C SER A 44 -11.82 -3.52 21.72
N ASP A 45 -12.74 -2.96 20.93
CA ASP A 45 -12.52 -2.74 19.50
C ASP A 45 -11.36 -1.73 19.29
N GLU A 46 -11.15 -0.82 20.24
CA GLU A 46 -10.06 0.16 20.25
C GLU A 46 -8.70 -0.54 20.34
N VAL A 47 -8.56 -1.44 21.31
CA VAL A 47 -7.35 -2.25 21.49
C VAL A 47 -7.10 -3.12 20.26
N ALA A 48 -8.16 -3.71 19.70
CA ALA A 48 -8.04 -4.53 18.50
C ALA A 48 -7.51 -3.74 17.29
N ALA A 49 -8.01 -2.51 17.05
CA ALA A 49 -7.55 -1.72 15.92
C ALA A 49 -6.09 -1.23 16.04
N LEU A 50 -5.57 -1.11 17.27
CA LEU A 50 -4.15 -0.81 17.50
C LEU A 50 -3.28 -2.06 17.34
N ALA A 51 -3.75 -3.22 17.83
CA ALA A 51 -2.97 -4.45 17.83
C ALA A 51 -2.92 -5.17 16.47
N LEU A 52 -4.06 -5.25 15.77
CA LEU A 52 -4.18 -5.99 14.51
C LEU A 52 -3.20 -5.57 13.40
N PRO A 53 -2.98 -4.28 13.09
CA PRO A 53 -2.00 -3.90 12.06
C PRO A 53 -0.58 -4.35 12.42
N ILE A 54 -0.20 -4.29 13.71
CA ILE A 54 1.11 -4.77 14.18
C ILE A 54 1.21 -6.29 14.02
N ILE A 55 0.19 -7.04 14.45
CA ILE A 55 0.15 -8.50 14.30
C ILE A 55 0.23 -8.88 12.82
N ALA A 56 -0.53 -8.20 11.96
CA ALA A 56 -0.55 -8.44 10.52
C ALA A 56 0.80 -8.11 9.87
N TYR A 57 1.44 -7.01 10.27
CA TYR A 57 2.78 -6.65 9.82
C TYR A 57 3.78 -7.79 10.05
N TRP A 58 3.90 -8.25 11.30
CA TRP A 58 4.87 -9.29 11.66
C TRP A 58 4.51 -10.63 11.03
N THR A 59 3.23 -10.99 11.01
CA THR A 59 2.79 -12.25 10.40
C THR A 59 3.08 -12.26 8.91
N TYR A 60 2.66 -11.21 8.18
CA TYR A 60 2.81 -11.15 6.73
C TYR A 60 4.27 -10.99 6.30
N SER A 61 5.04 -10.16 7.01
CA SER A 61 6.48 -10.04 6.76
C SER A 61 7.23 -11.34 7.02
N SER A 62 6.84 -12.09 8.07
CA SER A 62 7.46 -13.38 8.38
C SER A 62 7.17 -14.43 7.31
N ILE A 63 5.99 -14.41 6.68
CA ILE A 63 5.69 -15.31 5.54
C ILE A 63 6.69 -15.09 4.41
N PHE A 64 6.90 -13.84 3.98
CA PHE A 64 7.89 -13.54 2.94
C PHE A 64 9.33 -13.83 3.38
N HIS A 65 9.66 -13.60 4.64
CA HIS A 65 10.98 -13.92 5.18
C HIS A 65 11.25 -15.43 5.19
N ILE A 66 10.28 -16.25 5.59
CA ILE A 66 10.37 -17.71 5.51
C ILE A 66 10.58 -18.13 4.04
N MET A 67 9.83 -17.53 3.12
CA MET A 67 10.00 -17.81 1.69
C MET A 67 11.41 -17.46 1.18
N ASP A 68 12.00 -16.36 1.67
CA ASP A 68 13.36 -15.93 1.36
C ASP A 68 14.42 -16.90 1.91
N VAL A 69 14.36 -17.20 3.22
CA VAL A 69 15.33 -18.08 3.89
C VAL A 69 15.33 -19.49 3.31
N TYR A 70 14.16 -20.04 2.99
CA TYR A 70 14.02 -21.38 2.43
C TYR A 70 13.94 -21.42 0.91
N LYS A 71 14.11 -20.27 0.22
CA LYS A 71 14.09 -20.16 -1.25
C LYS A 71 12.85 -20.81 -1.90
N LEU A 72 11.67 -20.68 -1.27
CA LEU A 72 10.45 -21.40 -1.64
C LEU A 72 9.82 -20.90 -2.96
N ALA A 73 10.13 -19.67 -3.38
CA ALA A 73 9.45 -19.01 -4.50
C ALA A 73 10.39 -18.17 -5.38
N GLU A 74 11.64 -18.60 -5.56
CA GLU A 74 12.68 -17.85 -6.31
C GLU A 74 12.26 -17.45 -7.74
N GLY A 75 11.40 -18.25 -8.39
CA GLY A 75 10.84 -17.91 -9.71
C GLY A 75 10.01 -16.61 -9.73
N HIS A 76 9.46 -16.21 -8.58
CA HIS A 76 8.63 -15.01 -8.40
C HIS A 76 9.41 -13.84 -7.79
N ARG A 77 10.66 -14.05 -7.40
CA ARG A 77 11.49 -13.03 -6.77
C ARG A 77 11.95 -12.01 -7.79
N ILE A 78 11.96 -10.73 -7.41
CA ILE A 78 12.38 -9.62 -8.27
C ILE A 78 13.91 -9.64 -8.43
N HIS A 79 14.65 -9.53 -7.32
CA HIS A 79 16.11 -9.55 -7.25
C HIS A 79 16.61 -10.73 -6.40
N PRO A 80 17.71 -11.42 -6.76
CA PRO A 80 18.27 -12.50 -5.95
C PRO A 80 18.64 -12.09 -4.51
N THR A 81 18.69 -13.04 -3.58
CA THR A 81 19.07 -12.79 -2.17
C THR A 81 20.46 -12.17 -2.05
N GLU A 82 21.39 -12.64 -2.86
CA GLU A 82 22.79 -12.20 -2.84
C GLU A 82 22.90 -10.74 -3.27
N GLU A 83 22.03 -10.29 -4.19
CA GLU A 83 21.94 -8.91 -4.60
C GLU A 83 21.39 -8.03 -3.48
N MET A 84 20.31 -8.47 -2.82
CA MET A 84 19.72 -7.78 -1.67
C MET A 84 20.75 -7.59 -0.55
N LEU A 85 21.47 -8.64 -0.16
CA LEU A 85 22.48 -8.61 0.89
C LEU A 85 23.68 -7.72 0.54
N LYS A 86 24.03 -7.62 -0.75
CA LYS A 86 25.16 -6.82 -1.23
C LYS A 86 24.82 -5.34 -1.41
N LYS A 87 23.58 -5.04 -1.83
CA LYS A 87 23.15 -3.68 -2.19
C LYS A 87 22.53 -2.91 -1.03
N ASN A 88 21.86 -3.60 -0.11
CA ASN A 88 21.27 -2.94 1.06
C ASN A 88 22.36 -2.48 2.03
N ARG A 89 22.24 -1.24 2.49
CA ARG A 89 23.21 -0.60 3.39
C ARG A 89 22.85 -0.75 4.87
N ALA A 90 21.59 -1.07 5.16
CA ALA A 90 21.12 -1.31 6.52
C ALA A 90 21.16 -2.81 6.84
N SER A 91 21.60 -3.16 8.05
CA SER A 91 21.53 -4.52 8.56
C SER A 91 20.10 -4.90 8.95
N LEU A 92 19.79 -6.20 8.96
CA LEU A 92 18.49 -6.69 9.41
C LEU A 92 18.19 -6.28 10.87
N TYR A 93 19.22 -6.23 11.72
CA TYR A 93 19.08 -5.78 13.11
C TYR A 93 18.61 -4.32 13.20
N GLU A 94 19.22 -3.43 12.41
CA GLU A 94 18.81 -2.01 12.36
C GLU A 94 17.38 -1.87 11.85
N VAL A 95 17.01 -2.65 10.83
CA VAL A 95 15.65 -2.68 10.30
C VAL A 95 14.64 -3.10 11.36
N VAL A 96 14.85 -4.25 12.00
CA VAL A 96 13.95 -4.77 13.04
C VAL A 96 13.86 -3.82 14.23
N ARG A 97 14.97 -3.26 14.70
CA ARG A 97 15.00 -2.29 15.81
C ARG A 97 14.14 -1.06 15.50
N ASP A 98 14.30 -0.48 14.31
CA ASP A 98 13.61 0.74 13.93
C ASP A 98 12.11 0.49 13.68
N VAL A 99 11.75 -0.66 13.12
CA VAL A 99 10.36 -1.08 12.98
C VAL A 99 9.68 -1.24 14.35
N ILE A 100 10.38 -1.83 15.34
CA ILE A 100 9.86 -1.93 16.71
C ILE A 100 9.63 -0.53 17.29
N LEU A 101 10.58 0.40 17.10
CA LEU A 101 10.42 1.79 17.52
C LEU A 101 9.22 2.45 16.82
N GLN A 102 9.03 2.20 15.53
CA GLN A 102 7.91 2.72 14.76
C GLN A 102 6.57 2.20 15.28
N HIS A 103 6.47 0.92 15.65
CA HIS A 103 5.27 0.35 16.26
C HIS A 103 4.98 0.91 17.66
N ILE A 104 6.02 1.20 18.46
CA ILE A 104 5.85 1.90 19.75
C ILE A 104 5.26 3.30 19.51
N ILE A 105 5.82 4.06 18.56
CA ILE A 105 5.32 5.39 18.20
C ILE A 105 3.88 5.31 17.69
N GLN A 106 3.58 4.40 16.76
CA GLN A 106 2.23 4.15 16.25
C GLN A 106 1.23 3.85 17.36
N THR A 107 1.62 3.00 18.31
CA THR A 107 0.77 2.64 19.45
C THR A 107 0.52 3.86 20.34
N ILE A 108 1.55 4.61 20.71
CA ILE A 108 1.41 5.82 21.54
C ILE A 108 0.53 6.85 20.82
N THR A 109 0.81 7.15 19.56
CA THR A 109 0.01 8.08 18.76
C THR A 109 -1.43 7.62 18.65
N GLY A 110 -1.66 6.32 18.42
CA GLY A 110 -3.00 5.73 18.38
C GLY A 110 -3.74 5.89 19.71
N VAL A 111 -3.11 5.60 20.85
CA VAL A 111 -3.70 5.79 22.18
C VAL A 111 -4.00 7.27 22.48
N LEU A 112 -3.18 8.20 21.99
CA LEU A 112 -3.41 9.64 22.18
C LEU A 112 -4.51 10.18 21.24
N ALA A 113 -4.57 9.68 20.00
CA ALA A 113 -5.53 10.12 18.99
C ALA A 113 -6.92 9.51 19.21
N PHE A 114 -6.96 8.25 19.62
CA PHE A 114 -8.18 7.56 20.01
C PHE A 114 -8.37 7.73 21.50
N ASN A 115 -9.32 8.55 21.91
CA ASN A 115 -9.82 8.50 23.27
C ASN A 115 -10.42 7.09 23.46
N LEU A 116 -9.65 6.15 24.05
CA LEU A 116 -9.91 4.70 24.08
C LEU A 116 -11.22 4.27 24.77
N ASN A 117 -12.11 5.22 25.05
CA ASN A 117 -13.37 5.07 25.76
C ASN A 117 -14.58 5.52 24.93
N VAL A 118 -14.45 5.66 23.60
CA VAL A 118 -15.60 5.98 22.73
C VAL A 118 -16.46 4.73 22.57
N GLN A 119 -17.46 4.59 23.43
CA GLN A 119 -18.44 3.51 23.32
C GLN A 119 -19.28 3.67 22.05
N GLU A 120 -19.12 2.75 21.09
CA GLU A 120 -20.02 2.64 19.94
C GLU A 120 -21.34 1.98 20.34
N TYR A 121 -22.42 2.33 19.64
CA TYR A 121 -23.77 1.78 19.86
C TYR A 121 -24.30 1.06 18.61
N THR A 122 -25.28 0.19 18.80
CA THR A 122 -26.00 -0.57 17.77
C THR A 122 -27.47 -0.75 18.21
N GLY A 123 -28.31 -1.40 17.41
CA GLY A 123 -29.73 -1.65 17.72
C GLY A 123 -30.70 -0.62 17.14
N PHE A 124 -30.23 0.25 16.25
CA PHE A 124 -31.03 1.26 15.56
C PHE A 124 -30.96 1.16 14.03
N GLU A 125 -30.14 0.25 13.50
CA GLU A 125 -29.80 0.16 12.07
C GLU A 125 -31.03 -0.15 11.21
N ASN A 126 -31.87 -1.12 11.59
CA ASN A 126 -33.10 -1.43 10.85
C ASN A 126 -34.06 -0.24 10.78
N ALA A 127 -34.09 0.59 11.82
CA ALA A 127 -34.93 1.78 11.86
C ALA A 127 -34.39 2.90 10.96
N GLU A 128 -33.06 3.10 10.93
CA GLU A 128 -32.42 4.03 9.99
C GLU A 128 -32.58 3.59 8.53
N ILE A 129 -32.41 2.29 8.26
CA ILE A 129 -32.62 1.71 6.93
C ILE A 129 -34.10 1.89 6.50
N TRP A 130 -35.05 1.69 7.42
CA TRP A 130 -36.46 1.95 7.18
C TRP A 130 -36.71 3.42 6.85
N ASP A 131 -36.13 4.36 7.60
CA ASP A 131 -36.27 5.81 7.35
C ASP A 131 -35.72 6.21 5.97
N LEU A 132 -34.56 5.65 5.58
CA LEU A 132 -33.99 5.85 4.25
C LEU A 132 -34.92 5.33 3.15
N ARG A 133 -35.52 4.16 3.37
CA ARG A 133 -36.47 3.57 2.42
C ARG A 133 -37.72 4.43 2.24
N GLN A 134 -38.24 5.05 3.29
CA GLN A 134 -39.42 5.94 3.16
C GLN A 134 -39.15 7.13 2.23
N LYS A 135 -37.91 7.62 2.17
CA LYS A 135 -37.51 8.70 1.25
C LYS A 135 -37.46 8.24 -0.21
N PHE A 136 -37.26 6.94 -0.45
CA PHE A 136 -37.07 6.35 -1.79
C PHE A 136 -37.87 5.05 -1.95
N PRO A 137 -39.21 5.10 -1.90
CA PRO A 137 -40.05 3.91 -1.75
C PRO A 137 -40.07 2.97 -2.96
N LEU A 138 -39.62 3.44 -4.12
CA LEU A 138 -39.56 2.65 -5.36
C LEU A 138 -38.43 1.60 -5.36
N LEU A 139 -37.42 1.77 -4.49
CA LEU A 139 -36.31 0.83 -4.39
C LEU A 139 -36.64 -0.32 -3.43
N PRO A 140 -36.18 -1.55 -3.72
CA PRO A 140 -36.49 -2.70 -2.89
C PRO A 140 -35.76 -2.65 -1.53
N ALA A 141 -36.36 -3.20 -0.47
CA ALA A 141 -35.80 -3.18 0.89
C ALA A 141 -34.37 -3.76 0.98
N TRP A 142 -34.09 -4.82 0.21
CA TRP A 142 -32.76 -5.43 0.16
C TRP A 142 -31.69 -4.44 -0.31
N PHE A 143 -32.04 -3.49 -1.18
CA PHE A 143 -31.09 -2.51 -1.69
C PHE A 143 -30.59 -1.61 -0.56
N PHE A 144 -31.50 -1.11 0.28
CA PHE A 144 -31.11 -0.28 1.43
C PHE A 144 -30.34 -1.07 2.48
N TYR A 145 -30.69 -2.33 2.70
CA TYR A 145 -29.92 -3.21 3.59
C TYR A 145 -28.48 -3.38 3.08
N VAL A 146 -28.31 -3.74 1.81
CA VAL A 146 -26.99 -3.93 1.20
C VAL A 146 -26.21 -2.61 1.17
N ALA A 147 -26.88 -1.51 0.86
CA ALA A 147 -26.28 -0.19 0.85
C ALA A 147 -25.75 0.18 2.24
N TYR A 148 -26.57 0.01 3.29
CA TYR A 148 -26.21 0.38 4.65
C TYR A 148 -25.07 -0.47 5.21
N TRP A 149 -25.16 -1.80 5.09
CA TRP A 149 -24.20 -2.71 5.71
C TRP A 149 -22.91 -2.91 4.92
N TYR A 150 -22.91 -2.66 3.61
CA TYR A 150 -21.75 -2.94 2.76
C TYR A 150 -21.30 -1.75 1.93
N LEU A 151 -22.19 -1.13 1.15
CA LEU A 151 -21.77 -0.10 0.19
C LEU A 151 -21.33 1.18 0.89
N ILE A 152 -22.03 1.61 1.94
CA ILE A 152 -21.67 2.80 2.72
C ILE A 152 -20.31 2.57 3.39
N PRO A 153 -20.08 1.53 4.22
CA PRO A 153 -18.76 1.26 4.78
C PRO A 153 -17.66 1.10 3.72
N ALA A 154 -17.92 0.38 2.62
CA ALA A 154 -16.96 0.24 1.53
C ALA A 154 -16.61 1.58 0.88
N SER A 155 -17.59 2.47 0.67
CA SER A 155 -17.36 3.80 0.13
C SER A 155 -16.54 4.69 1.07
N ARG A 156 -16.72 4.52 2.39
CA ARG A 156 -15.95 5.23 3.41
C ARG A 156 -14.50 4.75 3.45
N ILE A 157 -14.28 3.44 3.46
CA ILE A 157 -12.94 2.85 3.35
C ILE A 157 -12.26 3.27 2.05
N PHE A 158 -12.99 3.23 0.92
CA PHE A 158 -12.45 3.68 -0.37
C PHE A 158 -12.08 5.17 -0.34
N THR A 159 -12.92 6.02 0.24
CA THR A 159 -12.60 7.45 0.43
C THR A 159 -11.35 7.63 1.29
N ALA A 160 -11.20 6.82 2.35
CA ALA A 160 -10.00 6.83 3.18
C ALA A 160 -8.74 6.40 2.39
N PHE A 161 -8.83 5.41 1.50
CA PHE A 161 -7.73 5.05 0.60
C PHE A 161 -7.28 6.23 -0.26
N VAL A 162 -8.23 6.97 -0.84
CA VAL A 162 -7.91 8.16 -1.65
C VAL A 162 -7.20 9.22 -0.82
N ILE A 163 -7.67 9.49 0.40
CA ILE A 163 -7.03 10.47 1.29
C ILE A 163 -5.60 10.01 1.66
N ILE A 164 -5.43 8.74 2.01
CA ILE A 164 -4.11 8.16 2.34
C ILE A 164 -3.16 8.29 1.14
N ASP A 165 -3.59 7.91 -0.06
CA ASP A 165 -2.79 8.02 -1.28
C ASP A 165 -2.38 9.47 -1.56
N THR A 166 -3.30 10.43 -1.42
CA THR A 166 -2.98 11.86 -1.59
C THR A 166 -1.95 12.33 -0.57
N TRP A 167 -2.12 11.95 0.69
CA TRP A 167 -1.21 12.30 1.78
C TRP A 167 0.19 11.74 1.54
N GLN A 168 0.26 10.43 1.29
CA GLN A 168 1.49 9.68 1.05
C GLN A 168 2.22 10.18 -0.19
N PHE A 169 1.54 10.29 -1.34
CA PHE A 169 2.14 10.82 -2.57
C PHE A 169 2.76 12.20 -2.35
N THR A 170 2.00 13.11 -1.71
CA THR A 170 2.43 14.51 -1.54
C THR A 170 3.68 14.59 -0.67
N LEU A 171 3.67 13.93 0.50
CA LEU A 171 4.80 13.96 1.41
C LEU A 171 6.00 13.19 0.87
N HIS A 172 5.79 12.02 0.27
CA HIS A 172 6.84 11.22 -0.34
C HIS A 172 7.56 11.99 -1.45
N ARG A 173 6.79 12.57 -2.38
CA ARG A 173 7.34 13.41 -3.44
C ARG A 173 8.05 14.64 -2.88
N LEU A 174 7.49 15.31 -1.87
CA LEU A 174 8.14 16.45 -1.22
C LEU A 174 9.49 16.07 -0.60
N MET A 175 9.57 14.89 0.04
CA MET A 175 10.80 14.39 0.62
C MET A 175 11.87 14.11 -0.45
N HIS A 176 11.49 13.69 -1.65
CA HIS A 176 12.43 13.55 -2.78
C HIS A 176 12.82 14.87 -3.44
N LEU A 177 11.91 15.84 -3.52
CA LEU A 177 12.20 17.13 -4.16
C LEU A 177 13.06 18.05 -3.29
N SER A 178 13.03 17.89 -1.97
CA SER A 178 13.82 18.69 -1.04
C SER A 178 15.10 17.95 -0.62
N PRO A 179 16.30 18.43 -0.99
CA PRO A 179 17.56 17.80 -0.57
C PRO A 179 17.71 17.69 0.95
N PHE A 180 17.15 18.66 1.69
CA PHE A 180 17.13 18.64 3.15
C PHE A 180 16.27 17.49 3.67
N LEU A 181 15.03 17.37 3.18
CA LEU A 181 14.11 16.33 3.66
C LEU A 181 14.59 14.93 3.27
N TYR A 182 15.09 14.77 2.04
CA TYR A 182 15.68 13.52 1.59
C TYR A 182 16.85 13.11 2.50
N LYS A 183 17.84 14.00 2.68
CA LYS A 183 19.06 13.66 3.43
C LYS A 183 18.80 13.31 4.90
N HIS A 184 17.85 13.96 5.56
CA HIS A 184 17.64 13.78 7.00
C HIS A 184 16.56 12.75 7.35
N PHE A 185 15.61 12.51 6.44
CA PHE A 185 14.49 11.60 6.69
C PHE A 185 14.54 10.44 5.70
N HIS A 186 14.17 10.69 4.44
CA HIS A 186 13.82 9.63 3.49
C HIS A 186 15.01 8.81 2.94
N SER A 187 16.22 9.35 3.00
CA SER A 187 17.42 8.60 2.60
C SER A 187 17.69 7.38 3.47
N ARG A 188 17.13 7.34 4.71
CA ARG A 188 17.18 6.16 5.59
C ARG A 188 16.38 5.01 4.98
N HIS A 189 15.17 5.28 4.51
CA HIS A 189 14.34 4.31 3.80
C HIS A 189 15.05 3.75 2.56
N HIS A 190 15.64 4.64 1.74
CA HIS A 190 16.45 4.30 0.56
C HIS A 190 17.85 3.71 0.87
N GLN A 191 18.13 3.33 2.13
CA GLN A 191 19.23 2.41 2.41
C GLN A 191 18.90 0.97 1.99
N LEU A 192 17.61 0.67 1.83
CA LEU A 192 17.08 -0.61 1.34
C LEU A 192 16.85 -0.58 -0.17
N TYR A 193 17.94 -0.52 -0.93
CA TYR A 193 17.93 -0.47 -2.39
C TYR A 193 17.16 -1.63 -3.06
N VAL A 194 17.24 -2.83 -2.46
CA VAL A 194 16.40 -3.98 -2.80
C VAL A 194 15.40 -4.14 -1.66
N PRO A 195 14.15 -3.69 -1.84
CA PRO A 195 13.12 -3.82 -0.82
C PRO A 195 12.87 -5.27 -0.43
N TYR A 196 12.59 -5.47 0.85
CA TYR A 196 12.12 -6.74 1.40
C TYR A 196 11.11 -6.47 2.51
N ALA A 197 10.28 -7.46 2.84
CA ALA A 197 9.05 -7.27 3.62
C ALA A 197 9.24 -6.56 4.98
N TYR A 198 10.25 -6.92 5.79
CA TYR A 198 10.52 -6.23 7.06
C TYR A 198 11.04 -4.80 6.89
N GLY A 199 11.51 -4.43 5.70
CA GLY A 199 11.94 -3.09 5.37
C GLY A 199 10.79 -2.11 5.14
N ALA A 200 9.54 -2.59 5.09
CA ALA A 200 8.38 -1.78 4.71
C ALA A 200 8.10 -0.60 5.66
N LEU A 201 8.50 -0.71 6.92
CA LEU A 201 8.42 0.38 7.92
C LEU A 201 9.80 0.84 8.40
N PHE A 202 10.86 0.56 7.64
CA PHE A 202 12.21 1.02 7.96
C PHE A 202 12.41 2.48 7.56
N ASN A 203 11.92 3.37 8.41
CA ASN A 203 11.87 4.82 8.15
C ASN A 203 12.60 5.59 9.25
N ASN A 204 12.92 6.86 8.98
CA ASN A 204 13.22 7.77 10.09
C ASN A 204 11.97 7.89 10.99
N PRO A 205 12.09 7.94 12.33
CA PRO A 205 10.91 7.99 13.22
C PRO A 205 9.92 9.12 12.92
N VAL A 206 10.40 10.29 12.50
CA VAL A 206 9.53 11.43 12.13
C VAL A 206 8.81 11.17 10.82
N GLU A 207 9.51 10.57 9.86
CA GLU A 207 8.94 10.18 8.58
C GLU A 207 7.88 9.10 8.76
N GLY A 208 8.17 8.03 9.51
CA GLY A 208 7.21 6.97 9.76
C GLY A 208 6.00 7.46 10.56
N LEU A 209 6.19 8.40 11.49
CA LEU A 209 5.06 9.08 12.14
C LEU A 209 4.18 9.80 11.11
N LEU A 210 4.76 10.63 10.24
CA LEU A 210 4.01 11.44 9.29
C LEU A 210 3.37 10.62 8.17
N LEU A 211 4.11 9.71 7.55
CA LEU A 211 3.66 8.87 6.43
C LEU A 211 2.78 7.73 6.94
N ASP A 212 3.30 6.89 7.83
CA ASP A 212 2.68 5.60 8.14
C ASP A 212 1.57 5.68 9.19
N THR A 213 1.56 6.73 10.02
CA THR A 213 0.66 6.83 11.18
C THR A 213 -0.35 7.97 11.04
N VAL A 214 0.12 9.19 10.83
CA VAL A 214 -0.74 10.38 10.79
C VAL A 214 -1.66 10.35 9.58
N GLY A 215 -1.18 9.92 8.41
CA GLY A 215 -2.00 9.86 7.19
C GLY A 215 -3.26 9.00 7.34
N THR A 216 -3.11 7.80 7.89
CA THR A 216 -4.24 6.87 8.11
C THR A 216 -5.16 7.35 9.23
N GLY A 217 -4.62 7.94 10.30
CA GLY A 217 -5.39 8.56 11.39
C GLY A 217 -6.21 9.78 10.93
N VAL A 218 -5.63 10.66 10.11
CA VAL A 218 -6.34 11.81 9.53
C VAL A 218 -7.46 11.33 8.60
N ALA A 219 -7.19 10.33 7.75
CA ALA A 219 -8.19 9.76 6.86
C ALA A 219 -9.38 9.17 7.63
N SER A 220 -9.12 8.42 8.71
CA SER A 220 -10.18 7.83 9.53
C SER A 220 -11.02 8.89 10.24
N MET A 221 -10.41 9.96 10.76
CA MET A 221 -11.12 11.08 11.39
C MET A 221 -11.98 11.88 10.39
N ILE A 222 -11.43 12.21 9.21
CA ILE A 222 -12.16 12.97 8.17
C ILE A 222 -13.39 12.18 7.69
N VAL A 223 -13.25 10.87 7.50
CA VAL A 223 -14.35 10.01 7.04
C VAL A 223 -15.24 9.55 8.20
N ASN A 224 -14.84 9.83 9.46
CA ASN A 224 -15.49 9.44 10.70
C ASN A 224 -15.65 7.91 10.87
N LEU A 225 -14.63 7.15 10.47
CA LEU A 225 -14.68 5.69 10.48
C LEU A 225 -14.99 5.14 11.87
N SER A 226 -15.83 4.11 11.91
CA SER A 226 -16.07 3.31 13.10
C SER A 226 -14.80 2.58 13.52
N GLN A 227 -14.73 2.13 14.78
CA GLN A 227 -13.54 1.45 15.27
C GLN A 227 -13.24 0.15 14.50
N ARG A 228 -14.31 -0.58 14.13
CA ARG A 228 -14.22 -1.75 13.23
C ARG A 228 -13.78 -1.40 11.81
N GLU A 229 -14.24 -0.28 11.26
CA GLU A 229 -13.74 0.21 9.97
C GLU A 229 -12.24 0.57 10.05
N CYS A 230 -11.79 1.18 11.16
CA CYS A 230 -10.38 1.43 11.44
C CYS A 230 -9.56 0.13 11.53
N MET A 231 -10.06 -0.93 12.18
CA MET A 231 -9.39 -2.24 12.19
C MET A 231 -9.11 -2.73 10.78
N ILE A 232 -10.11 -2.66 9.89
CA ILE A 232 -10.00 -3.08 8.50
C ILE A 232 -9.01 -2.18 7.77
N LEU A 233 -9.20 -0.86 7.83
CA LEU A 233 -8.37 0.11 7.12
C LEU A 233 -6.89 -0.02 7.49
N TYR A 234 -6.58 -0.02 8.78
CA TYR A 234 -5.20 -0.03 9.27
C TYR A 234 -4.52 -1.36 8.95
N THR A 235 -5.19 -2.48 9.24
CA THR A 235 -4.65 -3.80 8.93
C THR A 235 -4.41 -3.97 7.43
N PHE A 236 -5.38 -3.59 6.60
CA PHE A 236 -5.27 -3.69 5.15
C PHE A 236 -4.16 -2.80 4.60
N SER A 237 -4.06 -1.55 5.07
CA SER A 237 -3.01 -0.61 4.65
C SER A 237 -1.63 -1.11 5.03
N THR A 238 -1.45 -1.63 6.26
CA THR A 238 -0.19 -2.20 6.70
C THR A 238 0.21 -3.43 5.88
N MET A 239 -0.72 -4.35 5.62
CA MET A 239 -0.45 -5.50 4.77
C MET A 239 -0.09 -5.06 3.34
N LYS A 240 -0.77 -4.05 2.80
CA LYS A 240 -0.46 -3.50 1.48
C LYS A 240 0.95 -2.91 1.42
N THR A 241 1.36 -2.13 2.41
CA THR A 241 2.72 -1.58 2.50
C THR A 241 3.77 -2.69 2.57
N VAL A 242 3.53 -3.75 3.35
CA VAL A 242 4.41 -4.93 3.37
C VAL A 242 4.47 -5.62 2.00
N ASP A 243 3.33 -5.75 1.30
CA ASP A 243 3.28 -6.34 -0.04
C ASP A 243 4.11 -5.55 -1.06
N ASP A 244 4.00 -4.22 -1.04
CA ASP A 244 4.76 -3.34 -1.94
C ASP A 244 6.28 -3.45 -1.74
N HIS A 245 6.71 -3.87 -0.55
CA HIS A 245 8.12 -4.07 -0.23
C HIS A 245 8.54 -5.54 -0.25
N CYS A 246 7.66 -6.49 -0.54
CA CYS A 246 7.93 -7.89 -0.24
C CYS A 246 9.10 -8.49 -1.05
N GLY A 247 9.51 -7.86 -2.15
CA GLY A 247 10.57 -8.36 -3.04
C GLY A 247 10.11 -9.46 -3.99
N TYR A 248 8.80 -9.76 -4.02
CA TYR A 248 8.20 -10.78 -4.87
C TYR A 248 7.08 -10.22 -5.74
N SER A 249 6.94 -10.77 -6.94
CA SER A 249 5.82 -10.50 -7.81
C SER A 249 5.04 -11.79 -8.09
N PHE A 250 3.82 -11.87 -7.53
CA PHE A 250 2.94 -13.02 -7.66
C PHE A 250 1.73 -12.65 -8.52
N TRP A 251 1.50 -13.42 -9.59
CA TRP A 251 0.37 -13.18 -10.49
C TRP A 251 -1.00 -13.42 -9.82
N PHE A 252 -1.04 -14.18 -8.73
CA PHE A 252 -2.24 -14.51 -7.97
C PHE A 252 -2.42 -13.66 -6.71
N ASP A 253 -1.44 -12.85 -6.34
CA ASP A 253 -1.54 -12.01 -5.14
C ASP A 253 -2.69 -11.00 -5.27
N PRO A 254 -3.62 -10.93 -4.28
CA PRO A 254 -4.78 -10.07 -4.38
C PRO A 254 -4.42 -8.58 -4.39
N PHE A 255 -3.41 -8.13 -3.63
CA PHE A 255 -2.98 -6.74 -3.63
C PHE A 255 -2.39 -6.34 -4.99
N GLN A 256 -1.48 -7.16 -5.54
CA GLN A 256 -0.81 -6.89 -6.82
C GLN A 256 -1.74 -7.04 -8.05
N ARG A 257 -2.92 -7.64 -7.85
CA ARG A 257 -3.98 -7.71 -8.86
C ARG A 257 -4.96 -6.55 -8.75
N LEU A 258 -5.32 -6.17 -7.54
CA LEU A 258 -6.32 -5.15 -7.28
C LEU A 258 -5.77 -3.73 -7.44
N PHE A 259 -4.51 -3.52 -7.07
CA PHE A 259 -3.89 -2.20 -7.01
C PHE A 259 -2.78 -2.05 -8.06
N PRO A 260 -2.73 -0.90 -8.77
CA PRO A 260 -1.69 -0.65 -9.76
C PRO A 260 -0.33 -0.35 -9.12
N ASN A 261 -0.28 0.22 -7.91
CA ASN A 261 0.96 0.19 -7.12
C ASN A 261 1.11 -1.22 -6.57
N ASN A 262 2.23 -1.86 -6.91
CA ASN A 262 2.61 -3.19 -6.49
C ASN A 262 4.13 -3.24 -6.26
N SER A 263 4.62 -4.40 -5.83
CA SER A 263 6.03 -4.62 -5.54
C SER A 263 7.01 -4.22 -6.65
N ILE A 264 6.70 -4.45 -7.94
CA ILE A 264 7.58 -4.02 -9.04
C ILE A 264 7.55 -2.50 -9.22
N TYR A 265 6.36 -1.89 -9.11
CA TYR A 265 6.21 -0.44 -9.26
C TYR A 265 7.01 0.32 -8.19
N HIS A 266 6.95 -0.17 -6.95
CA HIS A 266 7.69 0.38 -5.83
C HIS A 266 9.18 -0.01 -5.87
N ASP A 267 9.54 -1.22 -6.31
CA ASP A 267 10.94 -1.59 -6.51
C ASP A 267 11.66 -0.66 -7.50
N ILE A 268 11.02 -0.31 -8.62
CA ILE A 268 11.55 0.67 -9.59
C ILE A 268 11.91 1.98 -8.89
N HIS A 269 11.06 2.47 -7.98
CA HIS A 269 11.31 3.69 -7.23
C HIS A 269 12.58 3.60 -6.35
N HIS A 270 12.82 2.48 -5.69
CA HIS A 270 14.04 2.24 -4.89
C HIS A 270 15.31 2.13 -5.73
N GLN A 271 15.20 1.79 -7.01
CA GLN A 271 16.36 1.76 -7.89
C GLN A 271 16.87 3.18 -8.19
N HIS A 272 18.19 3.37 -8.28
CA HIS A 272 18.78 4.68 -8.61
C HIS A 272 18.20 5.30 -9.89
N PHE A 273 17.88 4.50 -10.90
CA PHE A 273 17.29 5.01 -12.15
C PHE A 273 15.82 5.43 -12.00
N GLY A 274 15.12 4.99 -10.96
CA GLY A 274 13.71 5.27 -10.72
C GLY A 274 13.45 6.16 -9.51
N ILE A 275 14.47 6.57 -8.76
CA ILE A 275 14.38 7.38 -7.53
C ILE A 275 13.65 8.74 -7.70
N LYS A 276 13.55 9.24 -8.94
CA LYS A 276 12.82 10.47 -9.28
C LYS A 276 11.40 10.22 -9.80
N TYR A 277 10.92 8.98 -9.72
CA TYR A 277 9.66 8.53 -10.31
C TYR A 277 8.88 7.63 -9.34
N ASN A 278 7.62 7.34 -9.66
CA ASN A 278 6.77 6.37 -8.96
C ASN A 278 6.56 6.68 -7.46
N PHE A 279 6.19 7.92 -7.13
CA PHE A 279 6.00 8.35 -5.74
C PHE A 279 4.67 7.90 -5.12
N SER A 280 3.69 7.48 -5.93
CA SER A 280 2.36 7.12 -5.42
C SER A 280 2.43 5.85 -4.61
N GLN A 281 1.89 5.85 -3.39
CA GLN A 281 1.75 4.71 -2.50
C GLN A 281 0.62 4.96 -1.49
N PRO A 282 -0.01 3.92 -0.91
CA PRO A 282 0.22 2.51 -1.19
C PRO A 282 -0.73 1.91 -2.25
N PHE A 283 -1.83 2.57 -2.66
CA PHE A 283 -2.86 1.89 -3.46
C PHE A 283 -2.78 2.20 -4.97
N PHE A 284 -3.01 3.44 -5.36
CA PHE A 284 -3.21 3.83 -6.75
C PHE A 284 -1.99 4.58 -7.31
N THR A 285 -1.83 4.59 -8.63
CA THR A 285 -0.73 5.29 -9.33
C THR A 285 -1.23 6.55 -10.06
N PHE A 286 -2.47 6.95 -9.80
CA PHE A 286 -3.10 8.09 -10.47
C PHE A 286 -2.31 9.39 -10.27
N TRP A 287 -1.78 9.64 -9.07
CA TRP A 287 -1.03 10.87 -8.79
C TRP A 287 0.26 10.97 -9.63
N ASP A 288 0.99 9.88 -9.81
CA ASP A 288 2.14 9.86 -10.71
C ASP A 288 1.76 10.14 -12.17
N ASN A 289 0.62 9.65 -12.62
CA ASN A 289 0.12 9.95 -13.97
C ASN A 289 -0.27 11.43 -14.10
N LEU A 290 -0.96 11.98 -13.10
CA LEU A 290 -1.41 13.37 -13.09
C LEU A 290 -0.23 14.35 -13.07
N PHE A 291 0.79 14.07 -12.26
CA PHE A 291 1.96 14.94 -12.09
C PHE A 291 3.13 14.60 -13.01
N GLY A 292 2.97 13.62 -13.91
CA GLY A 292 4.00 13.22 -14.87
C GLY A 292 5.24 12.59 -14.23
N THR A 293 5.09 11.94 -13.07
CA THR A 293 6.18 11.29 -12.32
C THR A 293 6.19 9.77 -12.45
N ARG A 294 5.39 9.19 -13.35
CA ARG A 294 5.45 7.75 -13.65
C ARG A 294 6.71 7.41 -14.45
N PHE A 295 7.40 6.33 -14.08
CA PHE A 295 8.53 5.82 -14.83
C PHE A 295 8.09 5.17 -16.16
N THR A 296 8.35 5.82 -17.29
CA THR A 296 7.83 5.40 -18.62
C THR A 296 8.76 4.45 -19.39
N ALA A 297 10.06 4.39 -19.05
CA ALA A 297 11.01 3.53 -19.78
C ALA A 297 10.70 2.03 -19.67
N ILE A 298 9.86 1.63 -18.71
CA ILE A 298 9.39 0.26 -18.54
C ILE A 298 8.25 -0.12 -19.51
N ASP A 299 7.60 0.85 -20.16
CA ASP A 299 6.39 0.60 -20.97
C ASP A 299 6.66 -0.38 -22.13
N SER A 300 7.85 -0.33 -22.73
CA SER A 300 8.29 -1.26 -23.79
C SER A 300 8.47 -2.71 -23.33
N TYR A 301 8.35 -2.98 -22.03
CA TYR A 301 8.53 -4.29 -21.40
C TYR A 301 7.24 -4.80 -20.74
N THR A 302 6.12 -4.13 -20.99
CA THR A 302 4.80 -4.55 -20.50
C THR A 302 4.22 -5.70 -21.33
N ASP A 303 3.22 -6.38 -20.78
CA ASP A 303 2.45 -7.35 -21.55
C ASP A 303 1.51 -6.67 -22.57
N LYS A 304 0.76 -7.49 -23.33
CA LYS A 304 -0.21 -7.00 -24.33
C LYS A 304 -1.32 -6.09 -23.77
N ASN A 305 -1.52 -6.08 -22.45
CA ASN A 305 -2.50 -5.25 -21.77
C ASN A 305 -1.85 -4.04 -21.08
N GLY A 306 -0.55 -3.80 -21.26
CA GLY A 306 0.18 -2.72 -20.62
C GLY A 306 0.55 -2.99 -19.15
N LYS A 307 0.40 -4.23 -18.64
CA LYS A 307 0.78 -4.58 -17.27
C LYS A 307 2.28 -4.91 -17.20
N ILE A 308 2.98 -4.34 -16.22
CA ILE A 308 4.37 -4.72 -15.92
C ILE A 308 4.38 -6.14 -15.35
N THR A 309 5.09 -7.05 -16.02
CA THR A 309 5.25 -8.43 -15.56
C THR A 309 6.65 -8.64 -15.01
N LEU A 310 6.83 -9.62 -14.11
CA LEU A 310 8.14 -9.98 -13.59
C LEU A 310 9.14 -10.31 -14.71
N LYS A 311 8.70 -11.06 -15.73
CA LYS A 311 9.53 -11.40 -16.89
C LYS A 311 9.95 -10.14 -17.66
N GLY A 312 9.00 -9.24 -17.91
CA GLY A 312 9.27 -7.96 -18.57
C GLY A 312 10.27 -7.11 -17.79
N TYR A 313 10.07 -7.01 -16.48
CA TYR A 313 10.94 -6.22 -15.62
C TYR A 313 12.36 -6.79 -15.51
N LYS A 314 12.51 -8.12 -15.35
CA LYS A 314 13.83 -8.78 -15.40
C LYS A 314 14.53 -8.54 -16.73
N LYS A 315 13.80 -8.58 -17.85
CA LYS A 315 14.36 -8.24 -19.17
C LYS A 315 14.81 -6.78 -19.23
N PHE A 316 14.02 -5.84 -18.70
CA PHE A 316 14.41 -4.43 -18.63
C PHE A 316 15.71 -4.22 -17.84
N LEU A 317 15.84 -4.83 -16.67
CA LEU A 317 17.06 -4.74 -15.85
C LEU A 317 18.28 -5.33 -16.58
N HIS A 318 18.09 -6.46 -17.25
CA HIS A 318 19.14 -7.10 -18.07
C HIS A 318 19.59 -6.19 -19.22
N ASP A 319 18.65 -5.69 -20.03
CA ASP A 319 18.94 -4.84 -21.19
C ASP A 319 19.62 -3.53 -20.76
N ARG A 320 19.22 -2.96 -19.61
CA ARG A 320 19.88 -1.79 -19.01
C ARG A 320 21.31 -2.08 -18.59
N THR A 321 21.54 -3.23 -17.96
CA THR A 321 22.89 -3.66 -17.53
C THR A 321 23.80 -3.89 -18.73
N ASP A 322 23.30 -4.52 -19.80
CA ASP A 322 24.05 -4.73 -21.03
C ASP A 322 24.39 -3.43 -21.75
N LYS A 323 23.45 -2.46 -21.78
CA LYS A 323 23.71 -1.12 -22.31
C LYS A 323 24.87 -0.45 -21.56
N ARG A 324 24.86 -0.49 -20.22
CA ARG A 324 25.95 0.06 -19.37
C ARG A 324 27.28 -0.65 -19.63
N ARG A 325 27.26 -1.98 -19.78
CA ARG A 325 28.47 -2.76 -20.10
C ARG A 325 29.07 -2.38 -21.45
N LYS A 326 28.23 -2.17 -22.47
CA LYS A 326 28.68 -1.70 -23.80
C LYS A 326 29.29 -0.30 -23.73
N ILE A 327 28.65 0.63 -23.03
CA ILE A 327 29.16 2.00 -22.83
C ILE A 327 30.50 1.97 -22.09
N ALA A 328 30.61 1.21 -20.99
CA ALA A 328 31.86 1.09 -20.26
C ALA A 328 33.00 0.56 -21.15
N LYS A 329 32.71 -0.42 -22.02
CA LYS A 329 33.69 -0.92 -23.00
C LYS A 329 34.06 0.12 -24.07
N GLU A 330 33.08 0.82 -24.63
CA GLU A 330 33.28 1.84 -25.66
C GLU A 330 34.15 3.01 -25.16
N TYR A 331 33.94 3.43 -23.91
CA TYR A 331 34.65 4.54 -23.28
C TYR A 331 35.85 4.11 -22.42
N ASN A 332 36.23 2.82 -22.47
CA ASN A 332 37.31 2.23 -21.66
C ASN A 332 37.20 2.55 -20.14
N MET A 333 35.97 2.56 -19.63
CA MET A 333 35.66 2.78 -18.22
C MET A 333 35.52 1.46 -17.48
N LYS A 334 35.74 1.49 -16.17
CA LYS A 334 35.48 0.33 -15.30
C LYS A 334 33.97 0.08 -15.23
N PHE A 335 33.54 -1.11 -15.63
CA PHE A 335 32.14 -1.52 -15.47
C PHE A 335 31.87 -1.87 -14.01
N HIS A 336 30.85 -1.23 -13.44
CA HIS A 336 30.31 -1.57 -12.14
C HIS A 336 28.96 -2.26 -12.32
N GLU A 337 28.83 -3.48 -11.79
CA GLU A 337 27.59 -4.25 -11.89
C GLU A 337 26.43 -3.53 -11.18
N ILE A 338 26.72 -2.91 -10.04
CA ILE A 338 25.80 -2.03 -9.32
C ILE A 338 25.79 -0.67 -10.03
N SER A 339 24.60 -0.18 -10.39
CA SER A 339 24.49 1.17 -10.97
C SER A 339 24.66 2.23 -9.89
N GLY A 340 25.45 3.26 -10.15
CA GLY A 340 25.55 4.47 -9.33
C GLY A 340 24.68 5.60 -9.91
N SER A 341 24.67 6.76 -9.24
CA SER A 341 24.05 7.98 -9.76
C SER A 341 24.75 8.51 -11.03
N GLU A 342 26.01 8.13 -11.25
CA GLU A 342 26.80 8.40 -12.45
C GLU A 342 26.22 7.77 -13.73
N ASP A 343 25.38 6.74 -13.59
CA ASP A 343 24.72 6.04 -14.70
C ASP A 343 23.36 6.66 -15.12
N GLU A 344 22.90 7.71 -14.43
CA GLU A 344 21.64 8.39 -14.75
C GLU A 344 21.76 9.16 -16.08
N GLU A 345 20.69 9.18 -16.88
CA GLU A 345 20.71 9.83 -18.21
C GLU A 345 20.91 11.34 -18.13
N ASP A 346 20.56 11.97 -17.02
CA ASP A 346 20.76 13.39 -16.74
C ASP A 346 22.05 13.67 -15.95
N SER A 347 22.79 12.64 -15.53
CA SER A 347 24.03 12.84 -14.76
C SER A 347 25.10 13.53 -15.60
N PRO A 348 25.76 14.59 -15.08
CA PRO A 348 26.89 15.22 -15.77
C PRO A 348 28.11 14.29 -15.85
N GLU A 349 28.16 13.28 -15.00
CA GLU A 349 29.22 12.27 -14.99
C GLU A 349 28.99 11.18 -16.04
N ASN A 350 27.76 11.07 -16.57
CA ASN A 350 27.42 10.12 -17.61
C ASN A 350 28.25 10.40 -18.87
N PRO A 351 29.03 9.42 -19.35
CA PRO A 351 29.91 9.61 -20.51
C PRO A 351 29.15 10.00 -21.80
N LEU A 352 27.88 9.62 -21.93
CA LEU A 352 27.04 10.04 -23.06
C LEU A 352 26.75 11.55 -23.05
N ASN A 353 26.75 12.18 -21.87
CA ASN A 353 26.56 13.63 -21.72
C ASN A 353 27.86 14.41 -21.85
N LYS A 354 29.00 13.83 -21.43
CA LYS A 354 30.32 14.46 -21.59
C LYS A 354 30.64 14.78 -23.06
N ASN A 355 30.30 13.89 -23.99
CA ASN A 355 30.50 14.15 -25.44
C ASN A 355 29.56 15.21 -26.02
N LYS A 356 28.34 15.40 -25.47
CA LYS A 356 27.43 16.47 -25.91
C LYS A 356 27.91 17.86 -25.51
N VAL A 357 28.64 17.97 -24.40
CA VAL A 357 29.25 19.24 -23.97
C VAL A 357 30.50 19.56 -24.78
N GLN A 358 31.35 18.55 -25.10
CA GLN A 358 32.50 18.75 -25.99
C GLN A 358 32.08 19.17 -27.41
N LYS A 359 31.05 18.53 -28.00
CA LYS A 359 30.52 18.91 -29.33
C LYS A 359 29.72 20.21 -29.39
N LYS A 360 29.41 20.85 -28.25
CA LYS A 360 28.77 22.18 -28.19
C LYS A 360 29.79 23.32 -28.08
N ASN A 361 31.03 23.00 -27.74
CA ASN A 361 32.14 23.94 -27.58
C ASN A 361 33.13 23.88 -28.75
N GLU A 362 32.84 23.06 -29.76
CA GLU A 362 33.37 23.10 -31.12
C GLU A 362 32.31 23.73 -32.03
#